data_AF-A0A9R1EN90-F1
#
_entry.id   AF-A0A9R1EN90-F1
#
_cell.length_a   1.000
_cell.length_b   1.000
_cell.length_c   1.000
_cell.angle_alpha   90.00
_cell.angle_beta   90.00
_cell.angle_gamma   90.00
#
_symmetry.space_group_name_H-M   'P 1'
#
loop_
_entity.id
_entity.type
_entity.pdbx_description
1 polymer ?
#
loop_
_entity_poly.entity_id
_entity_poly.type
_entity_poly.pdbx_seq_one_letter_code
_entity_poly.pdbx_strand_id
1 'polypeptide(L)'
;SASEGRWSQSGTSLPVRNVQALVASAAELTADTIQRYIQPDVDGDTVLAEPSDEVPVIDLGKLLDAESVEAEAAKLRFACEDWGFFQ
;
A
#
# COMPACT_ATOMS: atom_id res chain seq x y z
N SER A 1 15.58 24.78 -43.06
CA SER A 1 15.96 23.40 -42.69
C SER A 1 16.49 23.40 -41.28
N ALA A 2 15.69 22.97 -40.32
CA ALA A 2 16.13 22.76 -38.94
C ALA A 2 15.87 21.28 -38.62
N SER A 3 16.95 20.52 -38.52
CA SER A 3 16.92 19.13 -38.12
C SER A 3 17.99 18.95 -37.05
N GLU A 4 17.61 19.08 -35.79
CA GLU A 4 18.47 18.67 -34.69
C GLU A 4 17.69 17.76 -33.74
N GLY A 5 18.04 16.47 -33.82
CA GLY A 5 18.24 15.64 -32.63
C GLY A 5 17.00 15.08 -31.96
N ARG A 6 16.49 13.97 -32.51
CA ARG A 6 15.64 13.00 -31.81
C ARG A 6 16.43 12.23 -30.75
N TRP A 7 15.88 12.23 -29.52
CA TRP A 7 16.03 11.24 -28.42
C TRP A 7 17.43 11.19 -27.76
N SER A 8 17.61 11.24 -26.44
CA SER A 8 16.91 10.45 -25.42
C SER A 8 17.23 11.03 -24.03
N GLN A 9 16.24 11.54 -23.28
CA GLN A 9 16.46 11.81 -21.85
C GLN A 9 16.08 10.55 -21.08
N SER A 10 17.00 9.59 -21.12
CA SER A 10 16.86 8.29 -20.46
C SER A 10 17.01 8.47 -18.95
N GLY A 11 15.94 8.16 -18.21
CA GLY A 11 15.95 7.90 -16.76
C GLY A 11 16.34 9.07 -15.86
N THR A 12 15.49 10.08 -15.71
CA THR A 12 15.62 11.06 -14.62
C THR A 12 14.75 10.62 -13.44
N SER A 13 15.34 10.39 -12.26
CA SER A 13 14.54 10.32 -11.05
C SER A 13 13.96 11.71 -10.78
N LEU A 14 12.64 11.83 -10.73
CA LEU A 14 12.01 13.05 -10.27
C LEU A 14 12.16 13.11 -8.74
N PRO A 15 12.75 14.18 -8.17
CA PRO A 15 12.84 14.30 -6.73
C PRO A 15 11.43 14.36 -6.13
N VAL A 16 11.12 13.37 -5.29
CA VAL A 16 9.87 13.33 -4.54
C VAL A 16 10.05 14.18 -3.30
N ARG A 17 9.19 15.19 -3.14
CA ARG A 17 9.21 16.06 -1.97
C ARG A 17 8.77 15.26 -0.75
N ASN A 18 9.27 15.63 0.43
CA ASN A 18 8.76 15.06 1.67
C ASN A 18 7.28 15.46 1.84
N VAL A 19 6.39 14.46 1.93
CA VAL A 19 4.94 14.68 1.99
C VAL A 19 4.52 15.36 3.30
N GLN A 20 5.22 15.08 4.42
CA GLN A 20 4.93 15.74 5.70
C GLN A 20 5.20 17.24 5.62
N ALA A 21 6.33 17.64 5.04
CA ALA A 21 6.69 19.04 4.81
C ALA A 21 5.72 19.73 3.83
N LEU A 22 5.27 19.01 2.80
CA LEU A 22 4.27 19.49 1.85
C LEU A 22 2.93 19.80 2.54
N VAL A 23 2.46 18.91 3.42
CA VAL A 23 1.21 19.11 4.18
C VAL A 23 1.33 20.25 5.20
N ALA A 24 2.51 20.42 5.81
CA ALA A 24 2.75 21.51 6.76
C ALA A 24 2.72 22.91 6.11
N SER A 25 2.84 23.00 4.78
CA SER A 25 2.86 24.27 4.03
C SER A 25 1.61 24.40 3.15
N ALA A 26 0.56 25.03 3.69
CA ALA A 26 -0.73 25.19 2.98
C ALA A 26 -0.60 25.93 1.63
N ALA A 27 0.37 26.85 1.51
CA ALA A 27 0.63 27.58 0.26
C ALA A 27 1.19 26.69 -0.87
N GLU A 28 1.72 25.51 -0.53
CA GLU A 28 2.35 24.59 -1.48
C GLU A 28 1.45 23.44 -1.91
N LEU A 29 0.28 23.29 -1.29
CA LEU A 29 -0.75 22.32 -1.67
C LEU A 29 -1.54 22.83 -2.90
N THR A 30 -0.82 23.22 -3.96
CA THR A 30 -1.43 23.61 -5.23
C THR A 30 -1.81 22.37 -6.03
N ALA A 31 -2.82 22.50 -6.92
CA ALA A 31 -3.24 21.43 -7.81
C ALA A 31 -2.07 20.82 -8.59
N ASP A 32 -1.16 21.65 -9.11
CA ASP A 32 0.04 21.22 -9.83
C ASP A 32 1.01 20.41 -8.94
N THR A 33 1.15 20.78 -7.67
CA THR A 33 2.08 20.11 -6.75
C THR A 33 1.56 18.74 -6.31
N ILE A 34 0.24 18.64 -6.12
CA ILE A 34 -0.39 17.41 -5.63
C ILE A 34 -0.83 16.46 -6.75
N GLN A 35 -0.81 16.90 -8.02
CA GLN A 35 -1.30 16.12 -9.17
C GLN A 35 -0.74 14.70 -9.22
N ARG A 36 0.52 14.50 -8.83
CA ARG A 36 1.18 13.17 -8.83
C ARG A 36 0.75 12.25 -7.70
N TYR A 37 0.02 12.75 -6.70
CA TYR A 37 -0.55 11.99 -5.59
C TYR A 37 -2.05 11.73 -5.78
N ILE A 38 -2.68 12.32 -6.79
CA ILE A 38 -4.07 12.05 -7.14
C ILE A 38 -4.10 10.71 -7.88
N GLN A 39 -4.86 9.76 -7.35
CA GLN A 39 -5.09 8.48 -8.02
C GLN A 39 -6.13 8.69 -9.13
N PRO A 40 -5.76 8.53 -10.42
CA PRO A 40 -6.59 8.98 -11.55
C PRO A 40 -7.81 8.09 -11.83
N ASP A 41 -7.84 6.86 -11.30
CA ASP A 41 -8.99 5.96 -11.39
C ASP A 41 -8.93 4.95 -10.25
N VAL A 42 -9.79 5.15 -9.26
CA VAL A 42 -10.51 4.07 -8.57
C VAL A 42 -11.94 4.55 -8.64
N ASP A 43 -12.87 3.75 -9.20
CA ASP A 43 -14.30 4.02 -9.08
C ASP A 43 -14.54 4.48 -7.64
N GLY A 44 -14.86 5.76 -7.45
CA GLY A 44 -14.73 6.49 -6.19
C GLY A 44 -15.67 6.02 -5.07
N ASP A 45 -16.25 4.84 -5.24
CA ASP A 45 -17.26 4.25 -4.38
C ASP A 45 -17.15 2.72 -4.29
N THR A 46 -16.05 2.09 -4.74
CA THR A 46 -15.70 0.78 -4.18
C THR A 46 -15.11 0.98 -2.78
N VAL A 47 -15.91 1.57 -1.89
CA VAL A 47 -15.97 1.08 -0.52
C VAL A 47 -16.33 -0.38 -0.71
N LEU A 48 -15.32 -1.25 -0.80
CA LEU A 48 -15.54 -2.69 -0.73
C LEU A 48 -16.36 -2.85 0.54
N ALA A 49 -17.65 -3.18 0.38
CA ALA A 49 -18.53 -3.47 1.50
C ALA A 49 -17.72 -4.38 2.40
N GLU A 50 -17.46 -3.94 3.65
CA GLU A 50 -16.38 -4.47 4.46
C GLU A 50 -16.32 -5.97 4.23
N PRO A 51 -15.24 -6.50 3.61
CA PRO A 51 -15.11 -7.94 3.54
C PRO A 51 -15.24 -8.38 5.00
N SER A 52 -16.32 -9.11 5.31
CA SER A 52 -16.72 -9.45 6.67
C SER A 52 -15.68 -10.32 7.39
N ASP A 53 -14.56 -10.59 6.72
CA ASP A 53 -13.45 -11.35 7.19
C ASP A 53 -12.43 -10.35 7.75
N GLU A 54 -12.23 -10.39 9.07
CA GLU A 54 -11.15 -9.66 9.73
C GLU A 54 -9.81 -10.36 9.47
N VAL A 55 -8.73 -9.57 9.41
CA VAL A 55 -7.37 -10.09 9.26
C VAL A 55 -7.08 -11.13 10.36
N PRO A 56 -6.63 -12.35 10.03
CA PRO A 56 -6.34 -13.37 11.02
C PRO A 56 -5.28 -12.88 12.01
N VAL A 57 -5.56 -13.04 13.30
CA VAL A 57 -4.60 -12.76 14.39
C VAL A 57 -4.00 -14.07 14.87
N ILE A 58 -2.67 -14.21 14.86
CA ILE A 58 -2.01 -15.44 15.30
C ILE A 58 -1.40 -15.26 16.69
N ASP A 59 -1.87 -16.05 17.64
CA ASP A 59 -1.34 -16.04 19.00
C ASP A 59 -0.05 -16.88 19.07
N LEU A 60 1.10 -16.19 19.03
CA LEU A 60 2.40 -16.85 19.13
C LEU A 60 2.59 -17.60 20.46
N GLY A 61 1.89 -17.21 21.53
CA GLY A 61 1.91 -17.94 22.80
C GLY A 61 1.26 -19.32 22.66
N LYS A 62 0.11 -19.39 21.99
CA LYS A 62 -0.60 -20.66 21.72
C LYS A 62 0.13 -21.58 20.77
N LEU A 63 0.91 -21.04 19.83
CA LEU A 63 1.79 -21.85 18.99
C LEU A 63 2.91 -22.56 19.76
N LEU A 64 3.27 -22.05 20.94
CA LEU A 64 4.29 -22.64 21.80
C LEU A 64 3.70 -23.53 22.90
N ASP A 65 2.37 -23.55 23.04
CA ASP A 65 1.65 -24.31 24.05
C ASP A 65 1.13 -25.63 23.48
N ALA A 66 1.45 -26.73 24.16
CA ALA A 66 1.16 -28.07 23.66
C ALA A 66 -0.35 -28.39 23.59
N GLU A 67 -1.19 -27.68 24.35
CA GLU A 67 -2.64 -27.91 24.33
C GLU A 67 -3.35 -27.12 23.21
N SER A 68 -2.71 -26.07 22.68
CA SER A 68 -3.32 -25.16 21.70
C SER A 68 -2.58 -25.06 20.36
N VAL A 69 -1.40 -25.68 20.24
CA VAL A 69 -0.54 -25.62 19.05
C VAL A 69 -1.24 -26.12 17.79
N GLU A 70 -2.01 -27.21 17.82
CA GLU A 70 -2.66 -27.72 16.60
C GLU A 70 -3.71 -26.73 16.08
N ALA A 71 -4.51 -26.16 16.99
CA ALA A 71 -5.56 -25.20 16.64
C ALA A 71 -4.95 -23.91 16.08
N GLU A 72 -3.93 -23.38 16.75
CA GLU A 72 -3.29 -22.13 16.32
C GLU A 72 -2.47 -22.32 15.04
N ALA A 73 -1.83 -23.48 14.85
CA ALA A 73 -1.14 -23.81 13.60
C ALA A 73 -2.11 -23.98 12.42
N ALA A 74 -3.33 -24.47 12.64
CA ALA A 74 -4.36 -24.50 11.61
C ALA A 74 -4.80 -23.09 11.18
N LYS A 75 -4.96 -22.18 12.14
CA LYS A 75 -5.24 -20.77 11.88
C LYS A 75 -4.11 -20.10 11.09
N LEU A 76 -2.86 -20.38 11.45
CA LEU A 76 -1.69 -19.88 10.72
C LEU A 76 -1.66 -20.38 9.27
N ARG A 77 -1.94 -21.67 9.01
CA ARG A 77 -2.01 -22.21 7.64
C ARG A 77 -3.10 -21.51 6.82
N PHE A 78 -4.30 -21.38 7.38
CA PHE A 78 -5.40 -20.64 6.76
C PHE A 78 -4.99 -19.20 6.39
N ALA A 79 -4.34 -18.50 7.32
CA ALA A 79 -3.87 -17.14 7.05
C ALA A 79 -2.80 -17.08 5.94
N CYS A 80 -1.91 -18.07 5.86
CA CYS A 80 -0.92 -18.13 4.79
C CYS A 80 -1.54 -18.43 3.42
N GLU A 81 -2.52 -19.33 3.36
CA GLU A 81 -3.10 -19.85 2.11
C GLU A 81 -4.20 -18.93 1.54
N ASP A 82 -5.14 -18.52 2.39
CA ASP A 82 -6.34 -17.80 1.95
C ASP A 82 -6.17 -16.28 2.04
N TRP A 83 -5.37 -15.81 3.01
CA TRP A 83 -5.14 -14.38 3.22
C TRP A 83 -3.81 -13.89 2.64
N GLY A 84 -2.74 -14.66 2.79
CA GLY A 84 -1.37 -14.24 2.50
C GLY A 84 -0.78 -13.27 3.52
N PHE A 85 -1.52 -12.92 4.58
CA PHE A 85 -1.05 -12.08 5.69
C PHE A 85 -1.84 -12.35 6.98
N PHE A 86 -1.26 -11.97 8.12
CA PHE A 86 -1.85 -12.05 9.47
C PHE A 86 -1.22 -11.00 10.39
N GLN A 87 -1.84 -10.78 11.55
CA GLN A 87 -1.31 -9.96 12.65
C GLN A 87 -0.62 -10.81 13.71
#